data_AF-A0ABD3MM52-F1
#
_entry.id   AF-A0ABD3MM52-F1
#
_cell.length_a   1.000
_cell.length_b   1.000
_cell.length_c   1.000
_cell.angle_alpha   90.00
_cell.angle_beta   90.00
_cell.angle_gamma   90.00
#
_symmetry.space_group_name_H-M   'P 1'
#
loop_
_entity.id
_entity.type
_entity.pdbx_description
1 polymer ?
#
loop_
_entity_poly.entity_id
_entity_poly.type
_entity_poly.pdbx_seq_one_letter_code
_entity_poly.pdbx_strand_id
1 'polypeptide(L)'
;MAILFETAMIGMLRYSAVYHSLKKLLLVALCGALSMSAPSANARGIKNGGRSKGYDTVLSIIDKALTSSREKISQDAPNIIKECYGDLTSLFTSSDDSDGVSSLVDLLLGKLDSVHDRFGSEKSTSTSLTQLEELLQQQNILEVLQKIESAIDEVENTERQFNEADAADKNSAKEAIKLAKMSRVSPSGKKRRIMPAESIGYQAYRMKLEYQQSLARELKEVEAENEELENELQSAWTMWEKNVEGVKSAINVMDTLGGGDDDGEIARD
;
A
#
# COMPACT_ATOMS: atom_id res chain seq x y z
N MET A 1 -32.70 5.40 68.89
CA MET A 1 -32.42 4.12 68.20
C MET A 1 -32.74 4.16 66.71
N ALA A 2 -33.87 4.73 66.25
CA ALA A 2 -34.21 4.77 64.82
C ALA A 2 -33.27 5.62 63.94
N ILE A 3 -32.81 6.78 64.43
CA ILE A 3 -31.97 7.72 63.64
C ILE A 3 -30.56 7.16 63.35
N LEU A 4 -30.01 6.34 64.25
CA LEU A 4 -28.71 5.69 64.06
C LEU A 4 -28.77 4.57 62.99
N PHE A 5 -29.94 3.97 62.76
CA PHE A 5 -30.11 2.90 61.78
C PHE A 5 -30.22 3.47 60.36
N GLU A 6 -30.90 4.60 60.18
CA GLU A 6 -30.96 5.29 58.89
C GLU A 6 -29.61 5.86 58.45
N THR A 7 -28.82 6.42 59.38
CA THR A 7 -27.47 6.91 59.06
C THR A 7 -26.52 5.76 58.70
N ALA A 8 -26.64 4.60 59.35
CA ALA A 8 -25.87 3.41 59.00
C ALA A 8 -26.25 2.84 57.61
N MET A 9 -27.54 2.80 57.26
CA MET A 9 -27.98 2.34 55.93
C MET A 9 -27.58 3.28 54.81
N ILE A 10 -27.66 4.60 55.02
CA ILE A 10 -27.18 5.59 54.03
C ILE A 10 -25.66 5.48 53.87
N GLY A 11 -24.92 5.22 54.95
CA GLY A 11 -23.49 4.93 54.92
C GLY A 11 -23.16 3.69 54.09
N MET A 12 -23.89 2.59 54.26
CA MET A 12 -23.67 1.35 53.49
C MET A 12 -24.05 1.50 52.01
N LEU A 13 -25.12 2.22 51.68
CA LEU A 13 -25.51 2.50 50.29
C LEU A 13 -24.46 3.39 49.58
N ARG A 14 -23.90 4.38 50.30
CA ARG A 14 -22.78 5.19 49.78
C ARG A 14 -21.52 4.36 49.60
N TYR A 15 -21.21 3.45 50.52
CA TYR A 15 -20.07 2.54 50.39
C TYR A 15 -20.22 1.61 49.18
N SER A 16 -21.42 1.07 48.94
CA SER A 16 -21.71 0.23 47.76
C SER A 16 -21.58 1.00 46.45
N ALA A 17 -22.10 2.23 46.38
CA ALA A 17 -21.99 3.08 45.18
C ALA A 17 -20.54 3.51 44.89
N VAL A 18 -19.76 3.80 45.94
CA VAL A 18 -18.33 4.12 45.84
C VAL A 18 -17.55 2.89 45.41
N TYR A 19 -17.83 1.71 45.97
CA TYR A 19 -17.19 0.46 45.59
C TYR A 19 -17.49 0.07 44.14
N HIS A 20 -18.74 0.28 43.69
CA HIS A 20 -19.13 -0.01 42.31
C HIS A 20 -18.51 0.97 41.31
N SER A 21 -18.29 2.23 41.72
CA SER A 21 -17.60 3.25 40.92
C SER A 21 -16.09 3.00 40.89
N LEU A 22 -15.47 2.63 42.01
CA LEU A 22 -14.07 2.19 42.07
C LEU A 22 -13.84 0.93 41.23
N LYS A 23 -14.76 -0.03 41.27
CA LYS A 23 -14.67 -1.24 40.44
C LYS A 23 -14.78 -0.92 38.95
N LYS A 24 -15.62 0.05 38.55
CA LYS A 24 -15.68 0.56 37.17
C LYS A 24 -14.41 1.32 36.78
N LEU A 25 -13.88 2.16 37.66
CA LEU A 25 -12.64 2.90 37.41
C LEU A 25 -11.45 1.94 37.29
N LEU A 26 -11.40 0.91 38.13
CA LEU A 26 -10.37 -0.13 38.09
C LEU A 26 -10.52 -1.02 36.85
N LEU A 27 -11.74 -1.32 36.40
CA LEU A 27 -11.99 -2.06 35.15
C LEU A 27 -11.61 -1.23 33.91
N VAL A 28 -11.88 0.08 33.92
CA VAL A 28 -11.46 1.00 32.85
C VAL A 28 -9.93 1.17 32.85
N ALA A 29 -9.30 1.24 34.02
CA ALA A 29 -7.84 1.28 34.15
C ALA A 29 -7.18 -0.05 33.73
N LEU A 30 -7.77 -1.21 34.05
CA LEU A 30 -7.28 -2.52 33.63
C LEU A 30 -7.53 -2.77 32.13
N CYS A 31 -8.66 -2.35 31.56
CA CYS A 31 -8.87 -2.41 30.10
C CYS A 31 -8.00 -1.42 29.34
N GLY A 32 -7.68 -0.25 29.92
CA GLY A 32 -6.69 0.68 29.38
C GLY A 32 -5.27 0.12 29.44
N ALA A 33 -4.91 -0.57 30.52
CA ALA A 33 -3.61 -1.20 30.69
C ALA A 33 -3.43 -2.48 29.86
N LEU A 34 -4.51 -3.21 29.53
CA LEU A 34 -4.47 -4.38 28.64
C LEU A 34 -4.39 -4.02 27.14
N SER A 35 -4.57 -2.76 26.76
CA SER A 35 -4.27 -2.25 25.41
C SER A 35 -2.84 -1.69 25.30
N MET A 36 -2.10 -1.59 26.41
CA MET A 36 -0.69 -1.23 26.41
C MET A 36 0.17 -2.48 26.42
N SER A 37 0.25 -3.12 25.24
CA SER A 37 1.44 -3.90 24.91
C SER A 37 2.66 -3.00 25.16
N ALA A 38 3.64 -3.56 25.87
CA ALA A 38 4.88 -2.94 26.32
C ALA A 38 5.51 -1.93 25.35
N PRO A 39 6.29 -0.95 25.84
CA PRO A 39 7.26 -0.27 25.01
C PRO A 39 8.33 -1.30 24.63
N SER A 40 8.05 -2.06 23.57
CA SER A 40 9.08 -2.80 22.87
C SER A 40 9.96 -1.74 22.24
N ALA A 41 11.11 -1.52 22.88
CA ALA A 41 12.28 -0.93 22.27
C ALA A 41 12.68 -1.79 21.07
N ASN A 42 11.88 -1.73 20.01
CA ASN A 42 12.26 -2.13 18.69
C ASN A 42 12.61 -0.82 18.00
N ALA A 43 13.92 -0.57 17.99
CA ALA A 43 14.59 0.04 16.86
C ALA A 43 14.13 -0.69 15.57
N ARG A 44 12.92 -0.37 15.12
CA ARG A 44 12.42 -0.80 13.82
C ARG A 44 13.04 0.18 12.86
N GLY A 45 14.08 -0.35 12.24
CA GLY A 45 15.01 0.38 11.41
C GLY A 45 14.33 1.34 10.47
N ILE A 46 15.08 2.41 10.21
CA ILE A 46 15.00 3.23 9.02
C ILE A 46 14.92 2.29 7.81
N LYS A 47 13.72 1.81 7.50
CA LYS A 47 13.42 1.16 6.24
C LYS A 47 13.20 2.29 5.26
N ASN A 48 14.32 2.76 4.74
CA ASN A 48 14.54 2.97 3.32
C ASN A 48 15.92 3.60 3.19
N GLY A 49 16.89 2.80 2.74
CA GLY A 49 18.12 3.29 2.11
C GLY A 49 17.83 3.93 0.75
N GLY A 50 16.71 4.64 0.62
CA GLY A 50 16.31 5.40 -0.55
C GLY A 50 16.54 6.89 -0.26
N ARG A 51 17.02 7.63 -1.27
CA ARG A 51 17.12 9.09 -1.22
C ARG A 51 15.79 9.69 -0.76
N SER A 52 15.85 10.64 0.17
CA SER A 52 14.67 11.39 0.63
C SER A 52 14.07 12.19 -0.54
N LYS A 53 12.74 12.19 -0.67
CA LYS A 53 12.06 12.95 -1.74
C LYS A 53 12.26 14.45 -1.54
N GLY A 54 12.25 14.91 -0.30
CA GLY A 54 12.57 16.28 0.08
C GLY A 54 14.01 16.63 -0.27
N TYR A 55 14.95 15.72 -0.03
CA TYR A 55 16.35 15.91 -0.41
C TYR A 55 16.52 16.06 -1.93
N ASP A 56 15.86 15.20 -2.72
CA ASP A 56 15.85 15.31 -4.18
C ASP A 56 15.18 16.60 -4.67
N THR A 57 14.15 17.05 -3.97
CA THR A 57 13.47 18.32 -4.25
C THR A 57 14.39 19.52 -4.00
N VAL A 58 15.13 19.52 -2.89
CA VAL A 58 16.12 20.57 -2.58
C VAL A 58 17.19 20.64 -3.66
N LEU A 59 17.75 19.49 -4.07
CA LEU A 59 18.73 19.45 -5.15
C LEU A 59 18.14 19.96 -6.47
N SER A 60 16.89 19.59 -6.78
CA SER A 60 16.20 20.08 -7.98
C SER A 60 15.94 21.59 -7.95
N ILE A 61 15.62 22.16 -6.78
CA ILE A 61 15.43 23.61 -6.62
C ILE A 61 16.75 24.34 -6.85
N ILE A 62 17.86 23.84 -6.31
CA ILE A 62 19.18 24.44 -6.51
C ILE A 62 19.56 24.44 -8.00
N ASP A 63 19.36 23.31 -8.68
CA ASP A 63 19.63 23.18 -10.11
C ASP A 63 18.77 24.14 -10.97
N LYS A 64 17.48 24.23 -10.65
CA LYS A 64 16.56 25.20 -11.28
C LYS A 64 16.96 26.65 -11.01
N ALA A 65 17.40 26.96 -9.79
CA ALA A 65 17.83 28.31 -9.42
C ALA A 65 19.11 28.72 -10.18
N LEU A 66 20.07 27.80 -10.33
CA LEU A 66 21.29 28.04 -11.12
C LEU A 66 20.96 28.24 -12.60
N THR A 67 20.08 27.41 -13.16
CA THR A 67 19.61 27.54 -14.55
C THR A 67 18.91 28.88 -14.77
N SER A 68 18.03 29.28 -13.85
CA SER A 68 17.33 30.57 -13.91
C SER A 68 18.29 31.75 -13.74
N SER A 69 19.32 31.63 -12.89
CA SER A 69 20.37 32.64 -12.76
C SER A 69 21.15 32.81 -14.06
N ARG A 70 21.42 31.72 -14.78
CA ARG A 70 22.09 31.74 -16.08
C ARG A 70 21.26 32.46 -17.13
N GLU A 71 19.97 32.16 -17.18
CA GLU A 71 19.04 32.80 -18.10
C GLU A 71 18.96 34.31 -17.89
N LYS A 72 18.86 34.76 -16.63
CA LYS A 72 18.87 36.19 -16.28
C LYS A 72 20.17 36.90 -16.64
N ILE A 73 21.31 36.25 -16.43
CA ILE A 73 22.60 36.85 -16.81
C ILE A 73 22.73 36.94 -18.33
N SER A 74 22.23 35.95 -19.07
CA SER A 74 22.25 35.96 -20.54
C SER A 74 21.32 37.03 -21.13
N GLN A 75 20.11 37.18 -20.58
CA GLN A 75 19.06 38.03 -21.15
C GLN A 75 19.07 39.48 -20.61
N ASP A 76 19.22 39.65 -19.30
CA ASP A 76 18.99 40.93 -18.63
C ASP A 76 20.28 41.69 -18.34
N ALA A 77 21.37 40.98 -18.02
CA ALA A 77 22.64 41.62 -17.65
C ALA A 77 23.23 42.53 -18.76
N PRO A 78 23.16 42.20 -20.06
CA PRO A 78 23.66 43.11 -21.10
C PRO A 78 22.96 44.47 -21.08
N ASN A 79 21.65 44.49 -20.88
CA ASN A 79 20.85 45.71 -20.87
C ASN A 79 21.03 46.49 -19.56
N ILE A 80 21.03 45.79 -18.42
CA ILE A 80 21.23 46.41 -17.10
C ILE A 80 22.64 47.01 -16.98
N ILE A 81 23.67 46.34 -17.48
CA ILE A 81 25.05 46.86 -17.44
C ILE A 81 25.18 48.11 -18.34
N LYS A 82 24.56 48.09 -19.53
CA LYS A 82 24.50 49.28 -20.41
C LYS A 82 23.75 50.44 -19.76
N GLU A 83 22.65 50.16 -19.04
CA GLU A 83 21.86 51.18 -18.34
C GLU A 83 22.59 51.76 -17.12
N CYS A 84 23.23 50.92 -16.31
CA CYS A 84 23.91 51.35 -15.08
C CYS A 84 25.26 52.04 -15.32
N TYR A 85 26.00 51.64 -16.34
CA TYR A 85 27.36 52.15 -16.59
C TYR A 85 27.43 53.12 -17.78
N GLY A 86 26.42 53.16 -18.67
CA GLY A 86 26.39 54.07 -19.81
C GLY A 86 27.70 54.03 -20.61
N ASP A 87 28.32 55.19 -20.83
CA ASP A 87 29.57 55.33 -21.59
C ASP A 87 30.79 54.69 -20.91
N LEU A 88 30.73 54.40 -19.61
CA LEU A 88 31.80 53.70 -18.87
C LEU A 88 31.88 52.21 -19.23
N THR A 89 30.90 51.68 -19.95
CA THR A 89 30.98 50.32 -20.50
C THR A 89 32.17 50.12 -21.44
N SER A 90 32.68 51.22 -22.02
CA SER A 90 33.93 51.25 -22.78
C SER A 90 35.16 50.78 -21.99
N LEU A 91 35.17 50.86 -20.65
CA LEU A 91 36.25 50.33 -19.81
C LEU A 91 36.34 48.80 -19.82
N PHE A 92 35.27 48.13 -20.22
CA PHE A 92 35.23 46.68 -20.36
C PHE A 92 35.50 46.21 -21.79
N THR A 93 35.74 47.15 -22.73
CA THR A 93 36.08 46.80 -24.13
C THR A 93 37.45 46.12 -24.19
N SER A 94 37.48 45.00 -24.90
CA SER A 94 38.71 44.35 -25.33
C SER A 94 38.93 44.66 -26.82
N SER A 95 40.11 44.38 -27.38
CA SER A 95 40.43 44.71 -28.78
C SER A 95 39.46 44.11 -29.81
N ASP A 96 38.71 43.08 -29.40
CA ASP A 96 37.80 42.31 -30.25
C ASP A 96 36.31 42.56 -29.93
N ASP A 97 35.97 43.41 -28.96
CA ASP A 97 34.60 43.67 -28.51
C ASP A 97 34.30 45.18 -28.49
N SER A 98 33.45 45.63 -29.43
CA SER A 98 33.11 47.05 -29.61
C SER A 98 32.28 47.63 -28.47
N ASP A 99 31.58 46.77 -27.71
CA ASP A 99 30.59 47.17 -26.73
C ASP A 99 31.08 46.99 -25.28
N GLY A 100 32.12 46.16 -25.05
CA GLY A 100 32.72 45.84 -23.76
C GLY A 100 31.83 45.05 -22.78
N VAL A 101 30.53 45.07 -23.01
CA VAL A 101 29.53 44.37 -22.21
C VAL A 101 29.44 42.90 -22.59
N SER A 102 29.65 42.55 -23.86
CA SER A 102 29.51 41.17 -24.35
C SER A 102 30.57 40.26 -23.74
N SER A 103 31.84 40.67 -23.75
CA SER A 103 32.95 39.93 -23.15
C SER A 103 32.79 39.76 -21.63
N LEU A 104 32.24 40.77 -20.95
CA LEU A 104 31.97 40.71 -19.51
C LEU A 104 30.82 39.74 -19.21
N VAL A 105 29.76 39.76 -20.00
CA VAL A 105 28.63 38.83 -19.87
C VAL A 105 29.08 37.40 -20.17
N ASP A 106 29.89 37.19 -21.22
CA ASP A 106 30.47 35.89 -21.54
C ASP A 106 31.41 35.38 -20.45
N LEU A 107 32.18 36.26 -19.79
CA LEU A 107 32.98 35.91 -18.62
C LEU A 107 32.11 35.52 -17.42
N LEU A 108 31.00 36.23 -17.17
CA LEU A 108 30.05 35.91 -16.11
C LEU A 108 29.34 34.60 -16.36
N LEU A 109 28.92 34.35 -17.60
CA LEU A 109 28.34 33.08 -18.05
C LEU A 109 29.37 31.96 -17.94
N GLY A 110 30.62 32.17 -18.36
CA GLY A 110 31.69 31.18 -18.24
C GLY A 110 32.04 30.85 -16.78
N LYS A 111 31.99 31.82 -15.87
CA LYS A 111 32.14 31.57 -14.44
C LYS A 111 30.94 30.81 -13.86
N LEU A 112 29.73 31.13 -14.29
CA LEU A 112 28.53 30.42 -13.87
C LEU A 112 28.48 28.99 -14.42
N ASP A 113 28.90 28.79 -15.67
CA ASP A 113 29.03 27.50 -16.32
C ASP A 113 30.11 26.67 -15.62
N SER A 114 31.23 27.27 -15.17
CA SER A 114 32.20 26.58 -14.30
C SER A 114 31.61 26.15 -12.95
N VAL A 115 30.72 26.95 -12.36
CA VAL A 115 29.98 26.57 -11.15
C VAL A 115 29.01 25.44 -11.46
N HIS A 116 28.27 25.53 -12.56
CA HIS A 116 27.30 24.53 -13.00
C HIS A 116 27.95 23.19 -13.39
N ASP A 117 29.11 23.24 -14.06
CA ASP A 117 29.93 22.09 -14.40
C ASP A 117 30.52 21.44 -13.16
N ARG A 118 30.88 22.21 -12.12
CA ARG A 118 31.26 21.62 -10.82
C ARG A 118 30.08 20.92 -10.15
N PHE A 119 28.85 21.43 -10.30
CA PHE A 119 27.62 20.74 -9.86
C PHE A 119 27.29 19.49 -10.71
N GLY A 120 27.56 19.51 -12.01
CA GLY A 120 27.19 18.45 -12.97
C GLY A 120 28.24 17.36 -13.16
N SER A 121 29.53 17.71 -13.18
CA SER A 121 30.65 16.78 -13.41
C SER A 121 30.87 15.83 -12.24
N GLU A 122 30.65 16.28 -11.00
CA GLU A 122 30.73 15.43 -9.80
C GLU A 122 29.61 14.37 -9.77
N LYS A 123 28.52 14.55 -10.54
CA LYS A 123 27.40 13.60 -10.67
C LYS A 123 27.70 12.41 -11.59
N SER A 124 28.74 12.50 -12.42
CA SER A 124 29.06 11.53 -13.48
C SER A 124 30.15 10.53 -13.09
N THR A 125 30.93 10.83 -12.06
CA THR A 125 31.96 9.94 -11.50
C THR A 125 31.44 9.27 -10.24
N SER A 126 31.02 8.02 -10.40
CA SER A 126 30.48 7.15 -9.38
C SER A 126 31.46 6.91 -8.21
N THR A 127 31.39 7.71 -7.13
CA THR A 127 31.50 7.32 -5.69
C THR A 127 31.76 8.49 -4.73
N SER A 128 32.17 9.68 -5.21
CA SER A 128 32.41 10.84 -4.35
C SER A 128 31.18 11.74 -4.28
N LEU A 129 30.76 12.09 -3.06
CA LEU A 129 29.73 13.10 -2.83
C LEU A 129 30.18 14.43 -3.43
N THR A 130 29.26 15.16 -4.04
CA THR A 130 29.55 16.54 -4.50
C THR A 130 29.90 17.45 -3.32
N GLN A 131 30.64 18.53 -3.49
CA GLN A 131 30.93 19.47 -2.37
C GLN A 131 29.66 20.01 -1.70
N LEU A 132 28.57 20.16 -2.47
CA LEU A 132 27.26 20.52 -1.92
C LEU A 132 26.68 19.36 -1.10
N GLU A 133 26.74 18.13 -1.60
CA GLU A 133 26.30 16.95 -0.86
C GLU A 133 27.13 16.75 0.41
N GLU A 134 28.44 17.04 0.40
CA GLU A 134 29.29 17.05 1.59
C GLU A 134 28.83 18.10 2.61
N LEU A 135 28.50 19.33 2.18
CA LEU A 135 27.96 20.36 3.06
C LEU A 135 26.57 19.99 3.60
N LEU A 136 25.70 19.45 2.77
CA LEU A 136 24.37 18.99 3.17
C LEU A 136 24.46 17.79 4.14
N GLN A 137 25.45 16.92 3.95
CA GLN A 137 25.74 15.80 4.84
C GLN A 137 26.34 16.28 6.17
N GLN A 138 27.28 17.24 6.14
CA GLN A 138 27.84 17.85 7.35
C GLN A 138 26.77 18.50 8.21
N GLN A 139 25.72 19.05 7.59
CA GLN A 139 24.58 19.65 8.28
C GLN A 139 23.47 18.64 8.64
N ASN A 140 23.69 17.34 8.40
CA ASN A 140 22.70 16.27 8.62
C ASN A 140 21.32 16.54 7.98
N ILE A 141 21.26 17.31 6.90
CA ILE A 141 20.00 17.75 6.29
C ILE A 141 19.23 16.54 5.74
N LEU A 142 19.94 15.57 5.18
CA LEU A 142 19.34 14.31 4.71
C LEU A 142 18.62 13.58 5.85
N GLU A 143 19.26 13.44 7.01
CA GLU A 143 18.71 12.73 8.16
C GLU A 143 17.50 13.47 8.74
N VAL A 144 17.58 14.81 8.84
CA VAL A 144 16.47 15.64 9.32
C VAL A 144 15.27 15.54 8.38
N LEU A 145 15.48 15.63 7.07
CA LEU A 145 14.40 15.50 6.09
C LEU A 145 13.79 14.10 6.12
N GLN A 146 14.59 13.04 6.21
CA GLN A 146 14.08 11.67 6.37
C GLN A 146 13.25 11.49 7.63
N LYS A 147 13.66 12.09 8.76
CA LYS A 147 12.88 12.06 10.01
C LYS A 147 11.56 12.80 9.88
N ILE A 148 11.55 13.95 9.22
CA ILE A 148 10.32 14.72 8.96
C ILE A 148 9.38 13.93 8.05
N GLU A 149 9.88 13.38 6.95
CA GLU A 149 9.07 12.55 6.04
C GLU A 149 8.47 11.35 6.76
N SER A 150 9.29 10.65 7.56
CA SER A 150 8.80 9.51 8.35
C SER A 150 7.74 9.91 9.37
N ALA A 151 7.90 11.08 10.01
CA ALA A 151 6.92 11.60 10.96
C ALA A 151 5.61 12.01 10.27
N ILE A 152 5.68 12.60 9.07
CA ILE A 152 4.50 12.92 8.25
C ILE A 152 3.77 11.63 7.88
N ASP A 153 4.48 10.64 7.34
CA ASP A 153 3.91 9.35 6.95
C ASP A 153 3.23 8.64 8.15
N GLU A 154 3.83 8.73 9.34
CA GLU A 154 3.26 8.17 10.57
C GLU A 154 1.97 8.88 10.98
N VAL A 155 1.95 10.22 10.95
CA VAL A 155 0.76 11.01 11.27
C VAL A 155 -0.36 10.76 10.26
N GLU A 156 -0.06 10.75 8.97
CA GLU A 156 -1.07 10.48 7.93
C GLU A 156 -1.65 9.06 8.05
N ASN A 157 -0.82 8.07 8.38
CA ASN A 157 -1.28 6.71 8.58
C ASN A 157 -2.14 6.57 9.86
N THR A 158 -1.76 7.23 10.95
CA THR A 158 -2.56 7.21 12.19
C THR A 158 -3.90 7.93 12.01
N GLU A 159 -3.94 9.04 11.27
CA GLU A 159 -5.18 9.73 10.92
C GLU A 159 -6.09 8.86 10.05
N ARG A 160 -5.53 8.17 9.05
CA ARG A 160 -6.28 7.23 8.22
C ARG A 160 -6.92 6.11 9.05
N GLN A 161 -6.15 5.49 9.94
CA GLN A 161 -6.65 4.43 10.82
C GLN A 161 -7.73 4.93 11.77
N PHE A 162 -7.58 6.14 12.32
CA PHE A 162 -8.60 6.76 13.16
C PHE A 162 -9.91 7.00 12.39
N ASN A 163 -9.82 7.55 11.17
CA ASN A 163 -10.98 7.82 10.33
C ASN A 163 -11.71 6.53 9.90
N GLU A 164 -10.97 5.46 9.60
CA GLU A 164 -11.54 4.15 9.31
C GLU A 164 -12.27 3.56 10.51
N ALA A 165 -11.67 3.64 11.70
CA ALA A 165 -12.30 3.18 12.94
C ALA A 165 -13.56 4.00 13.29
N ASP A 166 -13.51 5.33 13.19
CA ASP A 166 -14.66 6.21 13.45
C ASP A 166 -15.79 5.99 12.43
N ALA A 167 -15.46 5.74 11.16
CA ALA A 167 -16.44 5.37 10.14
C ALA A 167 -17.09 4.02 10.42
N ALA A 168 -16.30 3.03 10.84
CA ALA A 168 -16.79 1.71 11.24
C ALA A 168 -17.73 1.80 12.45
N ASP A 169 -17.35 2.58 13.47
CA ASP A 169 -18.18 2.80 14.66
C ASP A 169 -19.49 3.51 14.32
N LYS A 170 -19.44 4.55 13.48
CA LYS A 170 -20.64 5.26 12.99
C LYS A 170 -21.56 4.31 12.21
N ASN A 171 -21.02 3.43 11.38
CA ASN A 171 -21.80 2.47 10.62
C ASN A 171 -22.40 1.39 11.52
N SER A 172 -21.62 0.84 12.46
CA SER A 172 -22.09 -0.11 13.47
C SER A 172 -23.24 0.47 14.31
N ALA A 173 -23.09 1.72 14.78
CA ALA A 173 -24.15 2.41 15.53
C ALA A 173 -25.42 2.62 14.67
N LYS A 174 -25.27 3.01 13.40
CA LYS A 174 -26.41 3.13 12.47
C LYS A 174 -27.13 1.81 12.26
N GLU A 175 -26.39 0.70 12.11
CA GLU A 175 -26.96 -0.63 11.96
C GLU A 175 -27.70 -1.09 13.22
N ALA A 176 -27.11 -0.90 14.39
CA ALA A 176 -27.75 -1.20 15.67
C ALA A 176 -29.06 -0.40 15.85
N ILE A 177 -29.06 0.89 15.50
CA ILE A 177 -30.27 1.73 15.52
C ILE A 177 -31.30 1.22 14.51
N LYS A 178 -30.88 0.86 13.30
CA LYS A 178 -31.77 0.33 12.25
C LYS A 178 -32.45 -0.94 12.72
N LEU A 179 -31.69 -1.88 13.27
CA LEU A 179 -32.19 -3.14 13.84
C LEU A 179 -33.16 -2.87 15.00
N ALA A 180 -32.83 -1.96 15.92
CA ALA A 180 -33.70 -1.59 17.03
C ALA A 180 -35.01 -0.92 16.58
N LYS A 181 -34.98 -0.19 15.46
CA LYS A 181 -36.16 0.48 14.85
C LYS A 181 -36.99 -0.45 13.97
N MET A 182 -36.55 -1.69 13.72
CA MET A 182 -37.37 -2.65 12.97
C MET A 182 -38.66 -2.93 13.75
N SER A 183 -39.77 -2.39 13.24
CA SER A 183 -41.12 -2.70 13.73
C SER A 183 -41.81 -3.58 12.71
N ARG A 184 -42.48 -4.64 13.17
CA ARG A 184 -43.31 -5.48 12.32
C ARG A 184 -44.77 -5.03 12.41
N VAL A 185 -45.48 -5.09 11.30
CA VAL A 185 -46.94 -4.96 11.30
C VAL A 185 -47.54 -6.32 11.67
N SER A 186 -48.24 -6.37 12.80
CA SER A 186 -48.99 -7.55 13.25
C SER A 186 -50.05 -7.95 12.20
N PRO A 187 -50.51 -9.22 12.14
CA PRO A 187 -51.66 -9.61 11.32
C PRO A 187 -52.91 -8.73 11.54
N SER A 188 -53.00 -8.08 12.70
CA SER A 188 -54.05 -7.11 13.04
C SER A 188 -53.79 -5.67 12.52
N GLY A 189 -52.81 -5.44 11.65
CA GLY A 189 -52.44 -4.13 11.10
C GLY A 189 -51.70 -3.17 12.05
N LYS A 190 -51.50 -3.53 13.32
CA LYS A 190 -50.82 -2.67 14.30
C LYS A 190 -49.29 -2.85 14.24
N LYS A 191 -48.54 -1.74 14.17
CA LYS A 191 -47.07 -1.76 14.31
C LYS A 191 -46.69 -2.21 15.73
N ARG A 192 -45.96 -3.32 15.83
CA ARG A 192 -45.36 -3.81 17.07
C ARG A 192 -43.84 -3.75 16.96
N ARG A 193 -43.20 -3.37 18.07
CA ARG A 193 -41.75 -3.44 18.23
C ARG A 193 -41.34 -4.92 18.25
N ILE A 194 -40.33 -5.28 17.46
CA ILE A 194 -39.77 -6.64 17.48
C ILE A 194 -38.99 -6.81 18.79
N MET A 195 -39.26 -7.90 19.51
CA MET A 195 -38.55 -8.17 20.76
C MET A 195 -37.15 -8.72 20.47
N PRO A 196 -36.13 -8.47 21.32
CA PRO A 196 -34.76 -8.94 21.08
C PRO A 196 -34.64 -10.44 20.79
N ALA A 197 -35.43 -11.27 21.48
CA ALA A 197 -35.45 -12.72 21.25
C ALA A 197 -35.95 -13.09 19.83
N GLU A 198 -36.92 -12.34 19.30
CA GLU A 198 -37.49 -12.57 17.97
C GLU A 198 -36.56 -12.05 16.86
N SER A 199 -35.84 -10.93 17.11
CA SER A 199 -34.83 -10.42 16.17
C SER A 199 -33.63 -11.36 16.07
N ILE A 200 -33.19 -11.98 17.18
CA ILE A 200 -32.12 -12.98 17.16
C ILE A 200 -32.54 -14.19 16.31
N GLY A 201 -33.78 -14.67 16.47
CA GLY A 201 -34.30 -15.79 15.67
C GLY A 201 -34.37 -15.47 14.17
N TYR A 202 -34.85 -14.27 13.80
CA TYR A 202 -34.90 -13.85 12.40
C TYR A 202 -33.49 -13.66 11.79
N GLN A 203 -32.58 -13.05 12.54
CA GLN A 203 -31.18 -12.88 12.12
C GLN A 203 -30.49 -14.22 11.91
N ALA A 204 -30.65 -15.15 12.87
CA ALA A 204 -30.11 -16.50 12.77
C ALA A 204 -30.72 -17.28 11.58
N TYR A 205 -32.02 -17.12 11.32
CA TYR A 205 -32.66 -17.68 10.13
C TYR A 205 -32.06 -17.10 8.84
N ARG A 206 -31.85 -15.79 8.79
CA ARG A 206 -31.23 -15.14 7.63
C ARG A 206 -29.81 -15.63 7.35
N MET A 207 -28.97 -15.72 8.39
CA MET A 207 -27.62 -16.28 8.26
C MET A 207 -27.66 -17.74 7.79
N LYS A 208 -28.60 -18.54 8.32
CA LYS A 208 -28.81 -19.92 7.87
C LYS A 208 -29.25 -20.00 6.41
N LEU A 209 -30.12 -19.09 5.97
CA LEU A 209 -30.60 -19.03 4.60
C LEU A 209 -29.47 -18.64 3.63
N GLU A 210 -28.65 -17.65 3.98
CA GLU A 210 -27.46 -17.28 3.21
C GLU A 210 -26.45 -18.42 3.13
N TYR A 211 -26.20 -19.10 4.26
CA TYR A 211 -25.32 -20.27 4.29
C TYR A 211 -25.86 -21.41 3.42
N GLN A 212 -27.16 -21.69 3.48
CA GLN A 212 -27.81 -22.68 2.62
C GLN A 212 -27.66 -22.33 1.14
N GLN A 213 -27.79 -21.04 0.77
CA GLN A 213 -27.59 -20.58 -0.60
C GLN A 213 -26.13 -20.72 -1.06
N SER A 214 -25.15 -20.49 -0.17
CA SER A 214 -23.74 -20.74 -0.46
C SER A 214 -23.49 -22.23 -0.71
N LEU A 215 -23.97 -23.08 0.19
CA LEU A 215 -23.83 -24.53 0.06
C LEU A 215 -24.45 -25.06 -1.23
N ALA A 216 -25.63 -24.56 -1.61
CA ALA A 216 -26.28 -24.95 -2.87
C ALA A 216 -25.47 -24.53 -4.11
N ARG A 217 -24.71 -23.42 -4.02
CA ARG A 217 -23.82 -22.98 -5.09
C ARG A 217 -22.58 -23.88 -5.18
N GLU A 218 -21.95 -24.16 -4.05
CA GLU A 218 -20.78 -25.05 -3.96
C GLU A 218 -21.13 -26.46 -4.44
N LEU A 219 -22.30 -26.98 -4.08
CA LEU A 219 -22.76 -28.29 -4.53
C LEU A 219 -22.93 -28.32 -6.06
N LYS A 220 -23.51 -27.27 -6.64
CA LYS A 220 -23.64 -27.15 -8.10
C LYS A 220 -22.30 -27.05 -8.82
N GLU A 221 -21.30 -26.41 -8.20
CA GLU A 221 -19.94 -26.31 -8.75
C GLU A 221 -19.25 -27.69 -8.74
N VAL A 222 -19.37 -28.43 -7.64
CA VAL A 222 -18.84 -29.80 -7.54
C VAL A 222 -19.57 -30.76 -8.50
N GLU A 223 -20.88 -30.61 -8.68
CA GLU A 223 -21.62 -31.39 -9.69
C GLU A 223 -21.11 -31.11 -11.10
N ALA A 224 -20.82 -29.85 -11.43
CA ALA A 224 -20.27 -29.48 -12.74
C ALA A 224 -18.85 -30.01 -12.94
N GLU A 225 -17.98 -29.93 -11.92
CA GLU A 225 -16.63 -30.49 -11.96
C GLU A 225 -16.65 -32.02 -12.13
N ASN A 226 -17.55 -32.71 -11.44
CA ASN A 226 -17.73 -34.16 -11.62
C ASN A 226 -18.17 -34.51 -13.04
N GLU A 227 -19.10 -33.76 -13.63
CA GLU A 227 -19.53 -33.97 -15.01
C GLU A 227 -18.37 -33.74 -15.99
N GLU A 228 -17.54 -32.73 -15.76
CA GLU A 228 -16.32 -32.47 -16.55
C GLU A 228 -15.32 -33.63 -16.44
N LEU A 229 -15.02 -34.10 -15.23
CA LEU A 229 -14.12 -35.22 -14.99
C LEU A 229 -14.64 -36.54 -15.58
N GLU A 230 -15.96 -36.78 -15.53
CA GLU A 230 -16.57 -37.95 -16.14
C GLU A 230 -16.44 -37.91 -17.68
N ASN A 231 -16.61 -36.73 -18.28
CA ASN A 231 -16.35 -36.52 -19.71
C ASN A 231 -14.87 -36.73 -20.08
N GLU A 232 -13.94 -36.23 -19.27
CA GLU A 232 -12.50 -36.45 -19.47
C GLU A 232 -12.14 -37.94 -19.38
N LEU A 233 -12.67 -38.63 -18.36
CA LEU A 233 -12.47 -40.06 -18.17
C LEU A 233 -13.00 -40.85 -19.36
N GLN A 234 -14.20 -40.51 -19.86
CA GLN A 234 -14.78 -41.14 -21.03
C GLN A 234 -13.93 -40.90 -22.29
N SER A 235 -13.42 -39.69 -22.48
CA SER A 235 -12.50 -39.37 -23.58
C SER A 235 -11.21 -40.19 -23.50
N ALA A 236 -10.57 -40.23 -22.32
CA ALA A 236 -9.37 -41.02 -22.08
C ALA A 236 -9.62 -42.52 -22.31
N TRP A 237 -10.78 -43.03 -21.88
CA TRP A 237 -11.20 -44.41 -22.09
C TRP A 237 -11.32 -44.75 -23.58
N THR A 238 -12.03 -43.92 -24.37
CA THR A 238 -12.17 -44.13 -25.81
C THR A 238 -10.83 -44.06 -26.55
N MET A 239 -9.92 -43.18 -26.12
CA MET A 239 -8.57 -43.09 -26.67
C MET A 239 -7.75 -44.34 -26.35
N TRP A 240 -7.83 -44.84 -25.12
CA TRP A 240 -7.17 -46.07 -24.71
C TRP A 240 -7.69 -47.27 -25.51
N GLU A 241 -9.00 -47.41 -25.68
CA GLU A 241 -9.62 -48.48 -26.46
C GLU A 241 -9.13 -48.46 -27.93
N LYS A 242 -9.08 -47.27 -28.55
CA LYS A 242 -8.55 -47.09 -29.90
C LYS A 242 -7.06 -47.48 -30.00
N ASN A 243 -6.25 -47.13 -29.01
CA ASN A 243 -4.83 -47.48 -28.98
C ASN A 243 -4.63 -48.99 -28.83
N VAL A 244 -5.40 -49.64 -27.96
CA VAL A 244 -5.39 -51.10 -27.79
C VAL A 244 -5.76 -51.80 -29.11
N GLU A 245 -6.79 -51.32 -29.80
CA GLU A 245 -7.19 -51.87 -31.10
C GLU A 245 -6.12 -51.66 -32.18
N GLY A 246 -5.45 -50.50 -32.16
CA GLY A 246 -4.30 -50.21 -33.02
C GLY A 246 -3.12 -51.17 -32.75
N VAL A 247 -2.80 -51.44 -31.48
CA VAL A 247 -1.75 -52.40 -31.10
C VAL A 247 -2.13 -53.82 -31.53
N LYS A 248 -3.37 -54.27 -31.29
CA LYS A 248 -3.86 -55.58 -31.78
C LYS A 248 -3.72 -55.70 -33.29
N SER A 249 -4.10 -54.65 -34.02
CA SER A 249 -3.98 -54.61 -35.48
C SER A 249 -2.51 -54.71 -35.92
N ALA A 250 -1.59 -54.00 -35.25
CA ALA A 250 -0.16 -54.07 -35.53
C ALA A 250 0.44 -55.45 -35.22
N ILE A 251 0.03 -56.09 -34.12
CA ILE A 251 0.42 -57.46 -33.78
C ILE A 251 -0.03 -58.44 -34.88
N ASN A 252 -1.29 -58.34 -35.35
CA ASN A 252 -1.79 -59.19 -36.44
C ASN A 252 -1.01 -58.98 -37.75
N VAL A 253 -0.57 -57.75 -38.04
CA VAL A 253 0.29 -57.47 -39.21
C VAL A 253 1.69 -58.09 -39.04
N MET A 254 2.25 -58.05 -37.84
CA MET A 254 3.54 -58.71 -37.57
C MET A 254 3.46 -60.23 -37.67
N ASP A 255 2.38 -60.85 -37.19
CA ASP A 255 2.14 -62.30 -37.33
C ASP A 255 2.05 -62.72 -38.80
N THR A 256 1.42 -61.90 -39.65
CA THR A 256 1.32 -62.18 -41.09
C THR A 256 2.62 -61.95 -41.86
N LEU A 257 3.48 -61.02 -41.41
CA LEU A 257 4.83 -60.81 -41.97
C LEU A 257 5.87 -61.83 -41.46
N GLY A 258 5.68 -62.37 -40.26
CA GLY A 258 6.54 -63.39 -39.66
C GLY A 258 6.26 -64.82 -40.15
N GLY A 259 5.12 -65.05 -40.79
CA GLY A 259 4.74 -66.32 -41.41
C GLY A 259 5.32 -66.56 -42.81
N GLY A 260 6.50 -66.02 -43.11
CA GLY A 260 7.20 -66.25 -44.39
C GLY A 260 8.05 -67.52 -44.36
N ASP A 261 7.55 -68.57 -45.00
CA ASP A 261 8.20 -69.76 -45.55
C ASP A 261 9.62 -70.10 -45.05
N ASP A 262 9.70 -70.94 -44.02
CA ASP A 262 10.83 -71.87 -43.80
C ASP A 262 10.55 -73.18 -44.55
N ASP A 263 10.26 -73.09 -45.85
CA ASP A 263 10.30 -74.23 -46.77
C ASP A 263 11.71 -74.31 -47.38
N GLY A 264 12.69 -74.56 -46.51
CA GLY A 264 14.02 -75.01 -46.87
C GLY A 264 13.96 -76.43 -47.43
N GLU A 265 13.63 -76.53 -48.72
CA GLU A 265 13.79 -77.71 -49.55
C GLU A 265 15.28 -78.10 -49.63
N ILE A 266 15.75 -78.92 -48.68
CA ILE A 266 17.02 -79.66 -48.82
C ILE A 266 16.76 -80.80 -49.81
N ALA A 267 17.07 -80.53 -51.08
CA ALA A 267 17.21 -81.56 -52.10
C ALA A 267 18.31 -82.56 -51.70
N ARG A 268 18.00 -83.84 -51.88
CA ARG A 268 18.90 -85.00 -51.74
C ARG A 268 20.03 -84.94 -52.77
N ASP A 269 21.25 -85.24 -52.31
CA ASP A 269 22.09 -86.34 -52.79
C ASP A 269 22.98 -86.85 -51.64
#